data_AF-A0A365CW18-F1
#
_entry.id   AF-A0A365CW18-F1
#
_cell.length_a   1.000
_cell.length_b   1.000
_cell.length_c   1.000
_cell.angle_alpha   90.00
_cell.angle_beta   90.00
_cell.angle_gamma   90.00
#
_symmetry.space_group_name_H-M   'P 1'
#
loop_
_entity.id
_entity.type
_entity.pdbx_description
1 polymer ?
#
loop_
_entity_poly.entity_id
_entity_poly.type
_entity_poly.pdbx_seq_one_letter_code
_entity_poly.pdbx_strand_id
1 'polypeptide(L)'
;RQGAFLLLQKAGAEYGFDVTSTQTFCEGGVRISSTAVRQALADDDLLLAETLLGHPFSISGRVVHGDELGRTIGFPTANLPLRRQVSPVKGVYAVEVTGLGDKPIAGVANIGT
;
A
#
# COMPACT_ATOMS: atom_id res chain seq x y z
N ARG A 1 3.27 -26.33 1.44
CA ARG A 1 1.86 -25.98 1.79
C ARG A 1 1.06 -27.28 1.84
N GLN A 2 0.54 -27.68 3.00
CA GLN A 2 -0.28 -28.91 3.14
C GLN A 2 -1.75 -28.63 3.55
N GLY A 3 -2.06 -27.44 4.06
CA GLY A 3 -3.43 -27.02 4.36
C GLY A 3 -4.16 -26.50 3.13
N ALA A 4 -5.38 -26.99 2.90
CA ALA A 4 -6.30 -26.54 1.87
C ALA A 4 -7.70 -26.27 2.48
N PHE A 5 -8.61 -25.66 1.72
CA PHE A 5 -9.97 -25.36 2.17
C PHE A 5 -10.71 -26.61 2.72
N LEU A 6 -10.50 -27.77 2.10
CA LEU A 6 -11.05 -29.05 2.57
C LEU A 6 -10.55 -29.44 3.97
N LEU A 7 -9.30 -29.11 4.32
CA LEU A 7 -8.74 -29.37 5.64
C LEU A 7 -9.43 -28.49 6.70
N LEU A 8 -9.70 -27.23 6.37
CA LEU A 8 -10.48 -26.35 7.24
C LEU A 8 -11.91 -26.86 7.43
N GLN A 9 -12.59 -27.31 6.39
CA GLN A 9 -13.94 -27.88 6.51
C GLN A 9 -13.99 -29.10 7.44
N LYS A 10 -13.01 -30.01 7.33
CA LYS A 10 -12.91 -31.18 8.23
C LYS A 10 -12.70 -30.75 9.69
N ALA A 11 -11.81 -29.79 9.92
CA ALA A 11 -11.58 -29.24 11.25
C ALA A 11 -12.81 -28.52 11.82
N GLY A 12 -13.57 -27.81 10.98
CA GLY A 12 -14.82 -27.16 11.38
C GLY A 12 -15.85 -28.16 11.89
N ALA A 13 -15.99 -29.30 11.21
CA ALA A 13 -16.86 -30.40 11.64
C ALA A 13 -16.40 -31.07 12.95
N GLU A 14 -15.09 -31.15 13.20
CA GLU A 14 -14.52 -31.77 14.41
C GLU A 14 -14.56 -30.83 15.63
N TYR A 15 -14.27 -29.55 15.45
CA TYR A 15 -14.10 -28.57 16.53
C TYR A 15 -15.25 -27.56 16.67
N GLY A 16 -16.29 -27.66 15.83
CA GLY A 16 -17.53 -26.88 15.99
C GLY A 16 -17.43 -25.43 15.51
N PHE A 17 -16.81 -25.16 14.36
CA PHE A 17 -16.80 -23.84 13.72
C PHE A 17 -17.18 -23.89 12.24
N ASP A 18 -17.75 -22.80 11.74
CA ASP A 18 -18.16 -22.67 10.35
C ASP A 18 -17.02 -22.27 9.43
N VAL A 19 -17.03 -22.81 8.21
CA VAL A 19 -16.04 -22.50 7.18
C VAL A 19 -16.76 -22.01 5.94
N THR A 20 -16.49 -20.75 5.58
CA THR A 20 -17.04 -20.14 4.36
C THR A 20 -15.91 -19.79 3.40
N SER A 21 -16.10 -20.11 2.12
CA SER A 21 -15.17 -19.69 1.07
C SER A 21 -15.48 -18.25 0.66
N THR A 22 -14.52 -17.35 0.83
CA THR A 22 -14.60 -16.02 0.21
C THR A 22 -14.19 -16.17 -1.25
N GLN A 23 -15.13 -15.96 -2.17
CA GLN A 23 -14.84 -16.01 -3.59
C GLN A 23 -13.80 -14.95 -3.95
N THR A 24 -12.98 -15.25 -4.96
CA THR A 24 -12.04 -14.27 -5.50
C THR A 24 -12.82 -13.17 -6.19
N PHE A 25 -12.54 -11.92 -5.81
CA PHE A 25 -13.13 -10.75 -6.44
C PHE A 25 -12.29 -10.31 -7.65
N CYS A 26 -12.96 -9.90 -8.72
CA CYS A 26 -12.34 -9.42 -9.96
C CYS A 26 -12.97 -8.09 -10.37
N GLU A 27 -12.15 -7.16 -10.83
CA GLU A 27 -12.55 -5.86 -11.37
C GLU A 27 -11.99 -5.74 -12.78
N GLY A 28 -12.82 -5.41 -13.78
CA GLY A 28 -12.37 -5.32 -15.18
C GLY A 28 -11.70 -6.59 -15.75
N GLY A 29 -12.00 -7.76 -15.19
CA GLY A 29 -11.35 -9.04 -15.56
C GLY A 29 -10.01 -9.30 -14.89
N VAL A 30 -9.51 -8.38 -14.05
CA VAL A 30 -8.30 -8.55 -13.25
C VAL A 30 -8.68 -9.00 -11.86
N ARG A 31 -8.05 -10.08 -11.40
CA ARG A 31 -8.19 -10.55 -10.02
C ARG A 31 -7.62 -9.52 -9.05
N ILE A 32 -8.43 -9.06 -8.10
CA ILE A 32 -7.94 -8.25 -6.98
C ILE A 32 -7.11 -9.13 -6.06
N SER A 33 -5.83 -8.80 -5.92
CA SER A 33 -4.89 -9.51 -5.05
C SER A 33 -3.69 -8.64 -4.70
N SER A 34 -3.02 -8.93 -3.58
CA SER A 34 -1.78 -8.23 -3.22
C SER A 34 -0.65 -8.42 -4.23
N THR A 35 -0.69 -9.47 -5.05
CA THR A 35 0.27 -9.64 -6.15
C THR A 35 -0.03 -8.66 -7.29
N ALA A 36 -1.30 -8.55 -7.71
CA ALA A 36 -1.71 -7.60 -8.74
C ALA A 36 -1.44 -6.15 -8.32
N VAL A 37 -1.76 -5.77 -7.08
CA VAL A 37 -1.45 -4.43 -6.56
C VAL A 37 0.05 -4.15 -6.57
N ARG A 38 0.89 -5.09 -6.12
CA ARG A 38 2.34 -4.92 -6.14
C ARG A 38 2.91 -4.80 -7.55
N GLN A 39 2.35 -5.52 -8.52
CA GLN A 39 2.76 -5.43 -9.90
C GLN A 39 2.39 -4.06 -10.49
N ALA A 40 1.14 -3.61 -10.30
CA ALA A 40 0.70 -2.29 -10.75
C ALA A 40 1.58 -1.16 -10.18
N LEU A 41 1.91 -1.21 -8.88
CA LEU A 41 2.81 -0.24 -8.25
C LEU A 41 4.25 -0.31 -8.80
N ALA A 42 4.76 -1.52 -9.08
CA ALA A 42 6.09 -1.70 -9.65
C ALA A 42 6.20 -1.20 -11.10
N ASP A 43 5.07 -1.20 -11.82
CA ASP A 43 4.95 -0.70 -13.19
C ASP A 43 4.54 0.79 -13.25
N ASP A 44 4.49 1.49 -12.11
CA ASP A 44 4.03 2.87 -11.95
C ASP A 44 2.58 3.14 -12.43
N ASP A 45 1.76 2.09 -12.56
CA ASP A 45 0.34 2.20 -12.91
C ASP A 45 -0.51 2.49 -11.65
N LEU A 46 -0.48 3.75 -11.23
CA LEU A 46 -1.18 4.22 -10.03
C LEU A 46 -2.70 4.14 -10.16
N LEU A 47 -3.24 4.26 -11.38
CA LEU A 47 -4.69 4.18 -11.64
C LEU A 47 -5.19 2.74 -11.47
N LEU A 48 -4.45 1.77 -12.00
CA LEU A 48 -4.77 0.37 -11.76
C LEU A 48 -4.60 0.03 -10.27
N ALA A 49 -3.53 0.51 -9.62
CA ALA A 49 -3.34 0.29 -8.19
C ALA A 49 -4.52 0.85 -7.36
N GLU A 50 -4.99 2.05 -7.66
CA GLU A 50 -6.16 2.66 -7.02
C GLU A 50 -7.43 1.85 -7.27
N THR A 51 -7.67 1.41 -8.50
CA THR A 51 -8.82 0.57 -8.86
C THR A 51 -8.83 -0.74 -8.07
N LEU A 52 -7.67 -1.38 -7.94
CA LEU A 52 -7.52 -2.64 -7.20
C LEU A 52 -7.61 -2.46 -5.67
N LEU A 53 -7.23 -1.30 -5.14
CA LEU A 53 -7.28 -0.98 -3.71
C LEU A 53 -8.64 -0.40 -3.27
N GLY A 54 -9.37 0.22 -4.20
CA GLY A 54 -10.56 1.03 -3.92
C GLY A 54 -10.25 2.41 -3.33
N HIS A 55 -8.97 2.81 -3.29
CA HIS A 55 -8.50 4.12 -2.84
C HIS A 55 -7.08 4.40 -3.36
N PRO A 56 -6.64 5.67 -3.41
CA PRO A 56 -5.26 6.00 -3.80
C PRO A 56 -4.22 5.30 -2.92
N PHE A 57 -3.11 4.87 -3.52
CA PHE A 57 -2.00 4.29 -2.75
C PHE A 57 -1.39 5.33 -1.81
N SER A 58 -1.23 4.97 -0.54
CA SER A 58 -0.74 5.88 0.50
C SER A 58 0.40 5.26 1.31
N ILE A 59 1.36 6.09 1.71
CA ILE A 59 2.42 5.73 2.66
C ILE A 59 2.19 6.53 3.95
N SER A 60 2.17 5.83 5.09
CA SER A 60 2.07 6.44 6.41
C SER A 60 3.30 6.13 7.25
N GLY A 61 3.79 7.10 8.00
CA GLY A 61 4.94 6.91 8.88
C GLY A 61 5.13 8.07 9.85
N ARG A 62 5.98 7.86 10.85
CA ARG A 62 6.43 8.93 11.74
C ARG A 62 7.49 9.77 11.03
N VAL A 63 7.31 11.08 11.01
CA VAL A 63 8.33 12.01 10.53
C VAL A 63 9.55 11.94 11.46
N VAL A 64 10.72 11.81 10.87
CA VAL A 64 12.01 11.82 11.57
C VAL A 64 12.89 12.96 11.08
N HIS A 65 13.89 13.30 11.87
CA HIS A 65 14.94 14.19 11.41
C HIS A 65 15.79 13.47 10.36
N GLY A 66 16.14 14.18 9.29
CA GLY A 66 16.96 13.70 8.18
C GLY A 66 17.80 14.86 7.64
N ASP A 67 18.22 14.81 6.38
CA ASP A 67 19.17 15.81 5.84
C ASP A 67 18.57 17.21 5.65
N GLU A 68 17.25 17.35 5.79
CA GLU A 68 16.51 18.62 5.70
C GLU A 68 16.81 19.46 4.45
N LEU A 69 17.27 18.84 3.35
CA LEU A 69 17.80 19.52 2.16
C LEU A 69 16.84 20.56 1.56
N GLY A 70 15.52 20.30 1.62
CA GLY A 70 14.54 21.27 1.12
C GLY A 70 14.61 22.62 1.83
N ARG A 71 15.05 22.68 3.10
CA ARG A 71 15.21 23.96 3.82
C ARG A 71 16.25 24.85 3.16
N THR A 72 17.26 24.28 2.49
CA THR A 72 18.29 25.06 1.77
C THR A 72 17.72 25.82 0.57
N ILE A 73 16.58 25.37 0.03
CA ILE A 73 15.86 25.99 -1.08
C ILE A 73 14.50 26.58 -0.65
N GLY A 74 14.26 26.73 0.66
CA GLY A 74 13.06 27.39 1.20
C GLY A 74 11.82 26.51 1.34
N PHE A 75 11.94 25.19 1.23
CA PHE A 75 10.81 24.25 1.34
C PHE A 75 10.90 23.38 2.61
N PRO A 76 9.82 23.25 3.41
CA PRO A 76 9.80 22.31 4.52
C PRO A 76 9.83 20.86 4.01
N THR A 77 10.54 19.99 4.73
CA THR A 77 10.67 18.56 4.37
C THR A 77 10.20 17.66 5.50
N ALA A 78 9.56 16.55 5.15
CA ALA A 78 9.24 15.46 6.06
C ALA A 78 9.96 14.19 5.61
N ASN A 79 10.86 13.66 6.44
CA ASN A 79 11.57 12.41 6.14
C ASN A 79 10.83 11.24 6.80
N LEU A 80 10.45 10.24 6.02
CA LEU A 80 9.71 9.06 6.49
C LEU A 80 10.56 7.80 6.26
N PRO A 81 11.03 7.11 7.32
CA PRO A 81 11.75 5.86 7.16
C PRO A 81 10.76 4.76 6.78
N LEU A 82 10.88 4.26 5.55
CA LEU A 82 10.10 3.12 5.10
C LEU A 82 10.63 1.87 5.78
N ARG A 83 10.00 1.43 6.87
CA ARG A 83 10.39 0.22 7.63
C ARG A 83 10.16 -1.10 6.87
N ARG A 84 9.93 -1.04 5.56
CA ARG A 84 9.78 -2.20 4.68
C ARG A 84 11.10 -2.49 4.00
N GLN A 85 11.39 -3.77 3.82
CA GLN A 85 12.62 -4.23 3.18
C GLN A 85 12.72 -3.78 1.70
N VAL A 86 11.58 -3.53 1.04
CA VAL A 86 11.46 -3.00 -0.33
C VAL A 86 10.24 -2.07 -0.41
N SER A 87 10.43 -0.83 -0.89
CA SER A 87 9.32 0.07 -1.25
C SER A 87 8.63 -0.43 -2.52
N PRO A 88 7.29 -0.44 -2.60
CA PRO A 88 6.59 -0.88 -3.81
C PRO A 88 6.68 0.12 -4.97
N VAL A 89 7.15 1.34 -4.71
CA VAL A 89 7.35 2.43 -5.69
C VAL A 89 8.74 3.06 -5.46
N LYS A 90 9.34 3.62 -6.51
CA LYS A 90 10.64 4.31 -6.45
C LYS A 90 10.66 5.43 -7.48
N GLY A 91 10.94 6.67 -7.06
CA GLY A 91 10.94 7.83 -7.94
C GLY A 91 10.43 9.09 -7.28
N VAL A 92 10.03 10.06 -8.10
CA VAL A 92 9.51 11.36 -7.67
C VAL A 92 8.03 11.45 -8.05
N TYR A 93 7.17 11.71 -7.07
CA TYR A 93 5.72 11.73 -7.24
C TYR A 93 5.11 13.02 -6.71
N ALA A 94 4.12 13.56 -7.41
CA ALA A 94 3.20 14.53 -6.84
C ALA A 94 2.30 13.81 -5.81
N VAL A 95 2.18 14.35 -4.61
CA VAL A 95 1.46 13.72 -3.50
C VAL A 95 0.59 14.71 -2.75
N GLU A 96 -0.39 14.18 -2.04
CA GLU A 96 -1.10 14.90 -0.99
C GLU A 96 -0.66 14.37 0.38
N VAL A 97 -0.33 15.28 1.29
CA VAL A 97 0.07 14.97 2.66
C VAL A 97 -1.09 15.29 3.60
N THR A 98 -1.57 14.27 4.32
CA THR A 98 -2.63 14.41 5.32
C THR A 98 -2.07 14.25 6.74
N GLY A 99 -2.80 14.74 7.75
CA GLY A 99 -2.43 14.62 9.17
C GLY A 99 -1.58 15.75 9.75
N LEU A 100 -1.30 16.80 8.99
CA LEU A 100 -0.62 18.03 9.46
C LEU A 100 -1.59 19.20 9.74
N GLY A 101 -2.90 18.98 9.54
CA GLY A 101 -3.96 19.97 9.70
C GLY A 101 -5.28 19.45 9.13
N ASP A 102 -6.25 20.35 8.94
CA ASP A 102 -7.61 19.99 8.50
C ASP A 102 -7.73 19.67 7.02
N LYS A 103 -6.76 20.09 6.20
CA LYS A 103 -6.76 19.90 4.75
C LYS A 103 -5.49 19.19 4.28
N PRO A 104 -5.58 18.36 3.22
CA PRO A 104 -4.40 17.83 2.56
C PRO A 104 -3.51 18.96 2.02
N ILE A 105 -2.20 18.75 2.07
CA ILE A 105 -1.19 19.69 1.55
C ILE A 105 -0.54 19.04 0.33
N ALA A 106 -0.54 19.73 -0.80
CA ALA A 106 0.17 19.27 -1.99
C ALA A 106 1.69 19.28 -1.75
N GLY A 107 2.38 18.26 -2.24
CA GLY A 107 3.82 18.13 -2.10
C GLY A 107 4.45 17.26 -3.19
N VAL A 108 5.76 17.14 -3.11
CA VAL A 108 6.55 16.24 -3.95
C VAL A 108 7.24 15.24 -3.04
N ALA A 109 6.99 13.95 -3.25
CA ALA A 109 7.65 12.87 -2.53
C ALA A 109 8.79 12.31 -3.38
N ASN A 110 9.99 12.24 -2.81
CA ASN A 110 11.08 11.46 -3.35
C ASN A 110 11.16 10.14 -2.58
N ILE A 111 10.93 9.03 -3.28
CA ILE A 111 10.93 7.68 -2.73
C ILE A 111 12.15 6.97 -3.30
N GLY A 112 13.19 6.90 -2.48
CA GLY A 112 14.46 6.28 -2.80
C GLY A 112 14.84 5.17 -1.83
N THR A 113 16.02 4.61 -2.07
CA THR A 113 16.75 3.69 -1.20
C THR A 113 17.99 4.38 -0.67
#